data_AF-A0AAW5U338-F1
#
_entry.id   AF-A0AAW5U338-F1
#
_cell.length_a   1.000
_cell.length_b   1.000
_cell.length_c   1.000
_cell.angle_alpha   90.00
_cell.angle_beta   90.00
_cell.angle_gamma   90.00
#
_symmetry.space_group_name_H-M   'P 1'
#
loop_
_entity.id
_entity.type
_entity.pdbx_description
1 polymer ?
#
loop_
_entity_poly.entity_id
_entity_poly.type
_entity_poly.pdbx_seq_one_letter_code
_entity_poly.pdbx_strand_id
1 'polypeptide(L)'
;MNNSVETKKEEVRKNIKNTLESAKIKIINVISVCPDWEVEYIDFGFKSLNVCLNLKGVERNRSLVIRYQKKNGFFQEESFNTNVASCGEFDLIEANDNLKYYTAVGDILNHKDMVSLLKETMVYFTNKLIELREEFDK
;
A
#
# COMPACT_ATOMS: atom_id res chain seq x y z
N MET A 1 5.30 -31.50 -26.24
CA MET A 1 4.60 -31.40 -24.95
C MET A 1 5.14 -30.19 -24.20
N ASN A 2 4.46 -29.04 -24.29
CA ASN A 2 4.77 -27.80 -23.52
C ASN A 2 3.54 -27.24 -22.78
N ASN A 3 2.32 -27.70 -23.09
CA ASN A 3 1.08 -27.14 -22.55
C ASN A 3 0.98 -27.17 -21.02
N SER A 4 1.57 -28.16 -20.33
CA SER A 4 1.41 -28.32 -18.88
C SER A 4 2.10 -27.22 -18.06
N VAL A 5 3.29 -26.76 -18.47
CA VAL A 5 4.02 -25.68 -17.78
C VAL A 5 3.35 -24.34 -18.04
N GLU A 6 2.91 -24.11 -19.28
CA GLU A 6 2.29 -22.86 -19.70
C GLU A 6 0.93 -22.66 -19.01
N THR A 7 0.10 -23.71 -18.92
CA THR A 7 -1.16 -23.68 -18.17
C THR A 7 -0.94 -23.41 -16.68
N LYS A 8 0.09 -23.99 -16.05
CA LYS A 8 0.43 -23.68 -14.64
C LYS A 8 0.84 -22.22 -14.45
N LYS A 9 1.65 -21.67 -15.34
CA LYS A 9 2.07 -20.27 -15.28
C LYS A 9 0.90 -19.30 -15.46
N GLU A 10 -0.07 -19.64 -16.30
CA GLU A 10 -1.32 -18.88 -16.44
C GLU A 10 -2.18 -18.92 -15.17
N GLU A 11 -2.30 -20.09 -14.54
CA GLU A 11 -3.03 -20.25 -13.28
C GLU A 11 -2.39 -19.42 -12.15
N VAL A 12 -1.07 -19.49 -12.01
CA VAL A 12 -0.35 -18.70 -11.00
C VAL A 12 -0.50 -17.19 -11.26
N ARG A 13 -0.44 -16.74 -12.54
CA ARG A 13 -0.71 -15.33 -12.89
C ARG A 13 -2.11 -14.89 -12.47
N LYS A 14 -3.12 -15.74 -12.70
CA LYS A 14 -4.50 -15.48 -12.26
C LYS A 14 -4.58 -15.38 -10.73
N ASN A 15 -3.89 -16.25 -10.01
CA ASN A 15 -3.84 -16.22 -8.54
C ASN A 15 -3.15 -14.97 -7.98
N ILE A 16 -2.08 -14.50 -8.62
CA ILE A 16 -1.43 -13.22 -8.28
C ILE A 16 -2.44 -12.06 -8.45
N LYS A 17 -3.12 -11.99 -9.60
CA LYS A 17 -4.12 -10.95 -9.87
C LYS A 17 -5.25 -10.97 -8.82
N ASN A 18 -5.81 -12.15 -8.55
CA ASN A 18 -6.87 -12.30 -7.55
C ASN A 18 -6.41 -11.91 -6.14
N THR A 19 -5.16 -12.21 -5.80
CA THR A 19 -4.56 -11.84 -4.51
C THR A 19 -4.40 -10.33 -4.39
N LEU A 20 -3.99 -9.63 -5.46
CA LEU A 20 -3.92 -8.17 -5.48
C LEU A 20 -5.31 -7.51 -5.36
N GLU A 21 -6.32 -8.03 -6.05
CA GLU A 21 -7.70 -7.53 -5.90
C GLU A 21 -8.24 -7.76 -4.49
N SER A 22 -7.95 -8.93 -3.90
CA SER A 22 -8.30 -9.23 -2.51
C SER A 22 -7.60 -8.29 -1.53
N ALA A 23 -6.32 -8.00 -1.76
CA ALA A 23 -5.56 -7.02 -0.99
C ALA A 23 -6.20 -5.63 -1.08
N LYS A 24 -6.60 -5.23 -2.29
CA LYS A 24 -7.27 -3.96 -2.55
C LYS A 24 -8.56 -3.81 -1.76
N ILE A 25 -9.45 -4.78 -1.84
CA ILE A 25 -10.72 -4.76 -1.10
C ILE A 25 -10.46 -4.69 0.40
N LYS A 26 -9.54 -5.53 0.90
CA LYS A 26 -9.27 -5.59 2.35
C LYS A 26 -8.66 -4.29 2.87
N ILE A 27 -7.70 -3.71 2.15
CA ILE A 27 -7.04 -2.46 2.53
C ILE A 27 -8.03 -1.29 2.47
N ILE A 28 -8.89 -1.20 1.45
CA ILE A 28 -9.97 -0.21 1.40
C ILE A 28 -10.84 -0.27 2.66
N ASN A 29 -11.24 -1.48 3.08
CA ASN A 29 -12.05 -1.67 4.28
C ASN A 29 -11.30 -1.31 5.59
N VAL A 30 -9.97 -1.45 5.62
CA VAL A 30 -9.16 -1.01 6.77
C VAL A 30 -9.10 0.52 6.82
N ILE A 31 -8.89 1.17 5.68
CA ILE A 31 -8.76 2.62 5.57
C ILE A 31 -10.11 3.34 5.73
N SER A 32 -11.26 2.68 5.50
CA SER A 32 -12.58 3.33 5.52
C SER A 32 -12.98 3.95 6.87
N VAL A 33 -12.27 3.64 7.96
CA VAL A 33 -12.44 4.31 9.26
C VAL A 33 -11.96 5.77 9.23
N CYS A 34 -11.14 6.14 8.25
CA CYS A 34 -10.68 7.50 7.97
C CYS A 34 -11.34 7.98 6.66
N PRO A 35 -12.60 8.45 6.69
CA PRO A 35 -13.42 8.65 5.49
C PRO A 35 -12.91 9.73 4.54
N ASP A 36 -12.03 10.61 5.01
CA ASP A 36 -11.41 11.66 4.19
C ASP A 36 -10.34 11.11 3.24
N TRP A 37 -9.85 9.90 3.49
CA TRP A 37 -8.82 9.25 2.68
C TRP A 37 -9.43 8.27 1.67
N GLU A 38 -8.90 8.29 0.45
CA GLU A 38 -9.21 7.33 -0.60
C GLU A 38 -7.97 6.52 -0.97
N VAL A 39 -8.14 5.20 -1.10
CA VAL A 39 -7.09 4.34 -1.67
C VAL A 39 -7.08 4.53 -3.19
N GLU A 40 -6.06 5.18 -3.70
CA GLU A 40 -5.90 5.44 -5.14
C GLU A 40 -5.46 4.17 -5.88
N TYR A 41 -4.37 3.57 -5.41
CA TYR A 41 -3.86 2.31 -5.95
C TYR A 41 -3.10 1.53 -4.89
N ILE A 42 -2.99 0.23 -5.16
CA ILE A 42 -2.13 -0.68 -4.42
C ILE A 42 -1.23 -1.35 -5.43
N ASP A 43 0.07 -1.28 -5.17
CA ASP A 43 1.10 -1.80 -6.06
C ASP A 43 2.01 -2.78 -5.32
N PHE A 44 2.36 -3.87 -6.00
CA PHE A 44 3.29 -4.87 -5.49
C PHE A 44 4.64 -4.75 -6.21
N GLY A 45 5.55 -4.08 -5.51
CA GLY A 45 6.95 -3.93 -5.92
C GLY A 45 7.80 -5.14 -5.55
N PHE A 46 9.12 -4.95 -5.57
CA PHE A 46 10.06 -5.99 -5.20
C PHE A 46 9.96 -6.31 -3.69
N LYS A 47 9.30 -7.42 -3.36
CA LYS A 47 9.03 -7.89 -1.99
C LYS A 47 8.41 -6.81 -1.09
N SER A 48 7.60 -5.93 -1.69
CA SER A 48 6.96 -4.81 -1.01
C SER A 48 5.56 -4.58 -1.54
N LEU A 49 4.69 -4.13 -0.65
CA LEU A 49 3.35 -3.67 -0.99
C LEU A 49 3.25 -2.19 -0.64
N ASN A 50 2.79 -1.40 -1.60
CA ASN A 50 2.60 0.03 -1.49
C ASN A 50 1.10 0.33 -1.52
N VAL A 51 0.63 1.17 -0.60
CA VAL A 51 -0.75 1.69 -0.56
C VAL A 51 -0.66 3.19 -0.77
N CYS A 52 -1.16 3.67 -1.90
CA CYS A 52 -1.24 5.10 -2.19
C CYS A 52 -2.60 5.64 -1.76
N LEU A 53 -2.57 6.66 -0.92
CA LEU A 53 -3.74 7.32 -0.36
C LEU A 53 -3.78 8.77 -0.83
N ASN A 54 -4.96 9.22 -1.25
CA ASN A 54 -5.24 10.61 -1.56
C ASN A 54 -6.26 11.18 -0.57
N LEU A 55 -6.07 12.45 -0.21
CA LEU A 55 -7.02 13.17 0.63
C LEU A 55 -8.12 13.79 -0.22
N LYS A 56 -9.38 13.57 0.15
CA LYS A 56 -10.54 14.18 -0.52
C LYS A 56 -10.51 15.70 -0.38
N GLY A 57 -10.89 16.40 -1.45
CA GLY A 57 -11.01 17.86 -1.43
C GLY A 57 -9.68 18.62 -1.40
N VAL A 58 -8.56 17.94 -1.66
CA VAL A 58 -7.22 18.54 -1.81
C VAL A 58 -6.65 18.15 -3.18
N GLU A 59 -5.76 18.96 -3.74
CA GLU A 59 -5.08 18.66 -5.02
C GLU A 59 -4.45 17.25 -5.04
N ARG A 60 -4.68 16.51 -6.13
CA ARG A 60 -4.21 15.12 -6.31
C ARG A 60 -2.70 14.95 -6.40
N ASN A 61 -1.92 16.03 -6.46
CA ASN A 61 -0.46 15.97 -6.44
C ASN A 61 0.10 15.65 -5.03
N ARG A 62 -0.77 15.39 -4.05
CA ARG A 62 -0.41 15.10 -2.67
C ARG A 62 -0.92 13.74 -2.26
N SER A 63 -0.01 12.78 -2.27
CA SER A 63 -0.29 11.42 -1.85
C SER A 63 0.51 11.02 -0.61
N LEU A 64 -0.15 10.23 0.23
CA LEU A 64 0.47 9.48 1.31
C LEU A 64 0.69 8.05 0.83
N VAL A 65 1.94 7.61 0.79
CA VAL A 65 2.25 6.22 0.45
C VAL A 65 2.64 5.48 1.72
N ILE A 66 1.87 4.46 2.08
CA ILE A 66 2.23 3.53 3.16
C ILE A 66 2.86 2.30 2.51
N ARG A 67 4.07 1.94 2.94
CA ARG A 67 4.83 0.82 2.38
C ARG A 67 5.19 -0.18 3.46
N TYR A 68 4.94 -1.45 3.15
CA TYR A 68 5.59 -2.57 3.83
C TYR A 68 6.66 -3.15 2.91
N GLN A 69 7.86 -3.39 3.45
CA GLN A 69 8.97 -4.02 2.77
C GLN A 69 9.42 -5.23 3.60
N LYS A 70 9.41 -6.42 3.00
CA LYS A 70 9.99 -7.62 3.62
C LYS A 70 11.52 -7.53 3.58
N LYS A 71 12.17 -8.03 4.63
CA LYS A 71 13.62 -8.22 4.65
C LYS A 71 14.07 -9.05 3.43
N ASN A 72 15.13 -8.60 2.76
CA ASN A 72 15.69 -9.30 1.63
C ASN A 72 17.22 -9.27 1.65
N GLY A 73 17.83 -10.39 2.02
CA GLY A 73 19.27 -10.52 2.15
C GLY A 73 19.85 -9.52 3.16
N PHE A 74 21.04 -9.01 2.85
CA PHE A 74 21.76 -8.04 3.69
C PHE A 74 21.50 -6.57 3.32
N PHE A 75 20.84 -6.30 2.19
CA PHE A 75 20.73 -4.95 1.62
C PHE A 75 19.40 -4.25 1.92
N GLN A 76 18.39 -5.00 2.36
CA GLN A 76 17.06 -4.46 2.65
C GLN A 76 16.54 -5.04 3.95
N GLU A 77 16.43 -4.19 4.97
CA GLU A 77 15.79 -4.54 6.23
C GLU A 77 14.26 -4.53 6.11
N GLU A 78 13.60 -5.29 6.99
CA GLU A 78 12.15 -5.22 7.10
C GLU A 78 11.74 -3.83 7.58
N SER A 79 10.74 -3.23 6.91
CA SER A 79 10.24 -1.92 7.31
C SER A 79 8.75 -1.74 7.02
N PHE A 80 8.13 -0.90 7.82
CA PHE A 80 6.79 -0.39 7.62
C PHE A 80 6.86 1.13 7.77
N ASN A 81 6.78 1.86 6.66
CA ASN A 81 7.06 3.30 6.63
C ASN A 81 6.04 4.05 5.76
N THR A 82 6.08 5.37 5.89
CA THR A 82 5.23 6.31 5.17
C THR A 82 6.09 7.25 4.36
N ASN A 83 5.73 7.48 3.11
CA ASN A 83 6.25 8.58 2.31
C ASN A 83 5.16 9.65 2.20
N VAL A 84 5.49 10.87 2.60
CA VAL A 84 4.56 12.01 2.66
C VAL A 84 5.04 13.05 1.66
N ALA A 85 4.19 13.42 0.70
CA ALA A 85 4.48 14.54 -0.19
C ALA A 85 4.77 15.82 0.62
N SER A 86 5.90 16.49 0.34
CA SER A 86 6.30 17.73 1.02
C SER A 86 6.13 18.96 0.11
N CYS A 87 5.57 20.05 0.63
CA CYS A 87 5.37 21.30 -0.12
C CYS A 87 6.26 22.47 0.33
N GLY A 88 7.34 22.20 1.09
CA GLY A 88 8.30 23.22 1.52
C GLY A 88 7.76 24.09 2.66
N GLU A 89 6.94 25.09 2.33
CA GLU A 89 6.38 26.05 3.28
C GLU A 89 4.85 26.10 3.18
N PHE A 90 4.18 26.42 4.29
CA PHE A 90 2.74 26.67 4.32
C PHE A 90 2.38 27.62 5.46
N ASP A 91 1.35 28.43 5.22
CA ASP A 91 0.79 29.33 6.23
C ASP A 91 -0.03 28.51 7.24
N LEU A 92 0.12 28.82 8.53
CA LEU A 92 -0.58 28.16 9.63
C LEU A 92 -1.93 28.82 9.96
N ILE A 93 -2.10 30.08 9.58
CA ILE A 93 -3.26 30.92 9.90
C ILE A 93 -4.28 30.84 8.76
N GLU A 94 -3.81 30.84 7.52
CA GLU A 94 -4.69 30.71 6.37
C GLU A 94 -5.06 29.25 6.08
N ALA A 95 -6.35 28.98 5.89
CA ALA A 95 -6.86 27.65 5.54
C ALA A 95 -6.44 27.26 4.12
N ASN A 96 -5.19 26.83 3.96
CA ASN A 96 -4.65 26.30 2.72
C ASN A 96 -4.67 24.77 2.71
N ASP A 97 -4.63 24.18 1.52
CA ASP A 97 -4.68 22.73 1.34
C ASP A 97 -3.42 22.01 1.88
N ASN A 98 -2.31 22.73 2.12
CA ASN A 98 -1.08 22.16 2.70
C ASN A 98 -1.33 21.80 4.17
N LEU A 99 -1.85 22.76 4.94
CA LEU A 99 -2.17 22.58 6.35
C LEU A 99 -3.21 21.46 6.52
N LYS A 100 -4.31 21.48 5.75
CA LYS A 100 -5.32 20.41 5.76
C LYS A 100 -4.71 19.04 5.51
N TYR A 101 -3.83 18.94 4.51
CA TYR A 101 -3.16 17.69 4.15
C TYR A 101 -2.28 17.16 5.29
N TYR A 102 -1.40 17.97 5.86
CA TYR A 102 -0.52 17.51 6.93
C TYR A 102 -1.25 17.18 8.23
N THR A 103 -2.29 17.94 8.57
CA THR A 103 -3.17 17.59 9.71
C THR A 103 -3.79 16.22 9.49
N ALA A 104 -4.39 15.98 8.31
CA ALA A 104 -4.99 14.69 7.99
C ALA A 104 -3.98 13.54 7.98
N VAL A 105 -2.72 13.79 7.58
CA VAL A 105 -1.62 12.81 7.68
C VAL A 105 -1.33 12.46 9.14
N GLY A 106 -1.28 13.46 10.02
CA GLY A 106 -1.14 13.24 11.46
C GLY A 106 -2.29 12.39 12.02
N ASP A 107 -3.52 12.72 11.64
CA ASP A 107 -4.73 12.06 12.15
C ASP A 107 -4.80 10.58 11.76
N ILE A 108 -4.57 10.25 10.48
CA ILE A 108 -4.59 8.85 10.02
C ILE A 108 -3.48 8.01 10.67
N LEU A 109 -2.28 8.58 10.86
CA LEU A 109 -1.16 7.87 11.50
C LEU A 109 -1.31 7.76 13.03
N ASN A 110 -2.21 8.54 13.61
CA ASN A 110 -2.56 8.44 15.02
C ASN A 110 -3.61 7.34 15.30
N HIS A 111 -4.30 6.83 14.28
CA HIS A 111 -5.30 5.78 14.41
C HIS A 111 -4.64 4.39 14.60
N LYS A 112 -4.05 4.14 15.78
CA LYS A 112 -3.14 3.01 16.05
C LYS A 112 -3.68 1.63 15.69
N ASP A 113 -4.94 1.34 16.02
CA ASP A 113 -5.55 0.04 15.71
C ASP A 113 -5.67 -0.20 14.20
N MET A 114 -6.05 0.84 13.46
CA MET A 114 -6.14 0.81 12.00
C MET A 114 -4.75 0.61 11.40
N VAL A 115 -3.75 1.38 11.86
CA VAL A 115 -2.36 1.26 11.37
C VAL A 115 -1.79 -0.12 11.66
N SER A 116 -2.08 -0.71 12.82
CA SER A 116 -1.66 -2.08 13.17
C SER A 116 -2.31 -3.11 12.26
N LEU A 117 -3.62 -3.03 12.07
CA LEU A 117 -4.37 -3.94 11.19
C LEU A 117 -3.92 -3.81 9.73
N LEU A 118 -3.62 -2.58 9.30
CA LEU A 118 -3.07 -2.31 7.97
C LEU A 118 -1.71 -2.99 7.80
N LYS A 119 -0.80 -2.84 8.78
CA LYS A 119 0.50 -3.50 8.77
C LYS A 119 0.37 -5.02 8.66
N GLU A 120 -0.45 -5.64 9.52
CA GLU A 120 -0.70 -7.08 9.50
C GLU A 120 -1.26 -7.55 8.15
N THR A 121 -2.22 -6.81 7.62
CA THR A 121 -2.82 -7.07 6.30
C THR A 121 -1.76 -7.00 5.20
N MET A 122 -0.91 -5.97 5.19
CA MET A 122 0.13 -5.79 4.20
C MET A 122 1.22 -6.86 4.30
N VAL A 123 1.61 -7.26 5.51
CA VAL A 123 2.54 -8.38 5.74
C VAL A 123 1.99 -9.68 5.13
N TYR A 124 0.73 -10.00 5.44
CA TYR A 124 0.06 -11.21 4.93
C TYR A 124 0.07 -11.25 3.39
N PHE A 125 -0.42 -10.19 2.74
CA PHE A 125 -0.50 -10.16 1.28
C PHE A 125 0.86 -10.13 0.62
N THR A 126 1.84 -9.43 1.21
CA THR A 126 3.22 -9.41 0.68
C THR A 126 3.82 -10.81 0.69
N ASN A 127 3.68 -11.56 1.80
CA ASN A 127 4.20 -12.93 1.88
C ASN A 127 3.53 -13.84 0.85
N LYS A 128 2.21 -13.78 0.75
CA LYS A 128 1.44 -14.59 -0.21
C LYS A 128 1.82 -14.29 -1.67
N LEU A 129 2.04 -13.01 -2.00
CA LEU A 129 2.46 -12.60 -3.35
C LEU A 129 3.89 -13.03 -3.67
N ILE A 130 4.78 -13.07 -2.67
CA ILE A 130 6.14 -13.60 -2.83
C ILE A 130 6.09 -15.09 -3.13
N GLU A 131 5.33 -15.87 -2.35
CA GLU A 131 5.17 -17.32 -2.57
C GLU A 131 4.65 -17.62 -3.97
N LEU A 132 3.64 -16.88 -4.44
CA LEU A 132 3.10 -17.04 -5.80
C LEU A 132 4.10 -16.65 -6.89
N ARG A 133 4.94 -15.63 -6.67
CA ARG A 133 6.01 -15.30 -7.63
C ARG A 133 7.08 -16.38 -7.69
N GLU A 134 7.48 -16.94 -6.54
CA GLU A 134 8.42 -18.05 -6.48
C GLU A 134 7.84 -19.31 -7.15
N GLU A 135 6.52 -19.52 -7.10
CA GLU A 135 5.85 -20.60 -7.85
C GLU A 135 5.84 -20.34 -9.36
N PHE A 136 5.64 -19.08 -9.78
CA PHE A 136 5.65 -18.71 -11.20
C PHE A 136 7.04 -18.87 -11.85
N ASP A 137 8.10 -18.62 -11.08
CA ASP A 137 9.49 -18.69 -11.53
C ASP A 137 10.03 -20.14 -11.57
N LYS A 138 9.36 -21.09 -10.92
CA LYS A 138 9.63 -22.54 -11.03
C LYS A 138 9.18 -23.12 -12.37
#